data_AF-A0A6P6EFW3-F1
#
_entry.id   AF-A0A6P6EFW3-F1
#
_cell.length_a   1.000
_cell.length_b   1.000
_cell.length_c   1.000
_cell.angle_alpha   90.00
_cell.angle_beta   90.00
_cell.angle_gamma   90.00
#
_symmetry.space_group_name_H-M   'P 1'
#
loop_
_entity.id
_entity.type
_entity.pdbx_description
1 polymer ?
#
loop_
_entity_poly.entity_id
_entity_poly.type
_entity_poly.pdbx_seq_one_letter_code
_entity_poly.pdbx_strand_id
1 'polypeptide(L)'
;MLVMLWGTSICLGLLPVLGWNCLRDESTCSVVRPLTKNNAAILSVSFLFMFALMLQLYIQICKIVMRHAHQIALQHHFLATSHYVTTRKGVSTLALIMGTFAACWMPFTLYSLIADYTYPSIYTYATLLPATYNSIINPVIYAFRNQEIQKALCLICCGCIPPSLSQRARSPSDV
;
A
#
# COMPACT_ATOMS: atom_id res chain seq x y z
N MET A 1 7.33 3.29 -17.37
CA MET A 1 6.59 2.62 -16.28
C MET A 1 5.52 3.53 -15.67
N LEU A 2 5.86 4.68 -15.08
CA LEU A 2 4.86 5.57 -14.45
C LEU A 2 3.79 6.07 -15.42
N VAL A 3 4.17 6.55 -16.61
CA VAL A 3 3.20 7.00 -17.64
C VAL A 3 2.21 5.89 -18.01
N MET A 4 2.68 4.64 -18.12
CA MET A 4 1.81 3.50 -18.41
C MET A 4 0.82 3.24 -17.26
N LEU A 5 1.28 3.32 -16.00
CA LEU A 5 0.41 3.13 -14.84
C LEU A 5 -0.68 4.21 -14.78
N TRP A 6 -0.30 5.48 -14.89
CA TRP A 6 -1.24 6.60 -14.89
C TRP A 6 -2.21 6.53 -16.08
N GLY A 7 -1.69 6.20 -17.27
CA GLY A 7 -2.51 6.00 -18.47
C GLY A 7 -3.57 4.93 -18.26
N THR A 8 -3.19 3.74 -17.77
CA THR A 8 -4.15 2.66 -17.48
C THR A 8 -5.17 3.06 -16.43
N SER A 9 -4.77 3.75 -15.35
CA SER A 9 -5.70 4.23 -14.33
C SER A 9 -6.72 5.23 -14.88
N ILE A 10 -6.28 6.17 -15.71
CA ILE A 10 -7.17 7.14 -16.37
C ILE A 10 -8.14 6.41 -17.31
N CYS A 11 -7.64 5.50 -18.14
CA CYS A 11 -8.46 4.71 -19.05
C CYS A 11 -9.55 3.95 -18.30
N LEU A 12 -9.19 3.21 -17.24
CA LEU A 12 -10.15 2.45 -16.42
C LEU A 12 -11.17 3.37 -15.75
N GLY A 13 -10.73 4.54 -15.25
CA GLY A 13 -11.62 5.52 -14.61
C GLY A 13 -12.61 6.20 -15.57
N LEU A 14 -12.27 6.30 -16.86
CA LEU A 14 -13.13 6.90 -17.88
C LEU A 14 -14.15 5.92 -18.47
N LEU A 15 -13.97 4.61 -18.34
CA LEU A 15 -14.89 3.61 -18.90
C LEU A 15 -16.36 3.84 -18.52
N PRO A 16 -16.73 4.11 -17.25
CA PRO A 16 -18.13 4.35 -16.89
C PRO A 16 -18.71 5.63 -17.52
N VAL A 17 -17.87 6.65 -17.73
CA VAL A 17 -18.26 7.91 -18.39
C VAL A 17 -18.51 7.71 -19.88
N LEU A 18 -17.73 6.82 -20.52
CA LEU A 18 -17.89 6.44 -21.93
C LEU A 18 -19.09 5.51 -22.19
N GLY A 19 -19.90 5.22 -21.17
CA GLY A 19 -21.14 4.44 -21.30
C GLY A 19 -21.08 3.03 -20.71
N TRP A 20 -19.95 2.60 -20.14
CA TRP A 20 -19.86 1.30 -19.45
C TRP A 20 -20.41 1.40 -18.02
N ASN A 21 -21.69 1.75 -17.92
CA ASN A 21 -22.37 2.02 -16.66
C ASN A 21 -23.76 1.35 -16.62
N CYS A 22 -24.30 1.23 -15.42
CA CYS A 22 -25.62 0.64 -15.17
C CYS A 22 -26.77 1.68 -15.14
N LEU A 23 -26.54 2.94 -15.55
CA LEU A 23 -27.53 4.02 -15.40
C LEU A 23 -28.82 3.80 -16.21
N ARG A 24 -28.75 3.00 -17.27
CA ARG A 24 -29.92 2.68 -18.11
C ARG A 24 -30.75 1.50 -17.58
N ASP A 25 -30.13 0.63 -16.77
CA ASP A 25 -30.77 -0.55 -16.19
C ASP A 25 -30.23 -0.79 -14.77
N GLU A 26 -30.92 -0.18 -13.80
CA GLU A 26 -30.53 -0.20 -12.40
C GLU A 26 -30.46 -1.61 -11.80
N SER A 27 -31.19 -2.58 -12.37
CA SER A 27 -31.20 -3.97 -11.89
C SER A 27 -29.82 -4.63 -12.02
N THR A 28 -29.00 -4.14 -12.94
CA THR A 28 -27.64 -4.62 -13.20
C THR A 28 -26.57 -3.90 -12.38
N CYS A 29 -26.94 -2.91 -11.56
CA CYS A 29 -25.99 -2.16 -10.76
C CYS A 29 -25.36 -3.00 -9.64
N SER A 30 -24.08 -2.72 -9.39
CA SER A 30 -23.37 -3.17 -8.21
C SER A 30 -23.58 -2.20 -7.04
N VAL A 31 -23.02 -2.54 -5.87
CA VAL A 31 -22.91 -1.63 -4.72
C VAL A 31 -22.09 -0.37 -5.02
N VAL A 32 -21.23 -0.41 -6.06
CA VAL A 32 -20.40 0.72 -6.50
C VAL A 32 -21.05 1.38 -7.71
N ARG A 33 -21.98 2.31 -7.51
CA ARG A 33 -22.60 3.03 -8.62
C ARG A 33 -21.58 3.96 -9.31
N PRO A 34 -21.59 4.08 -10.65
CA PRO A 34 -22.54 3.50 -11.60
C PRO A 34 -22.05 2.21 -12.28
N LEU A 35 -21.20 1.39 -11.64
CA LEU A 35 -20.68 0.15 -12.24
C LEU A 35 -21.71 -0.99 -12.17
N THR A 36 -21.71 -1.81 -13.22
CA THR A 36 -22.47 -3.07 -13.26
C THR A 36 -21.86 -4.11 -12.32
N LYS A 37 -22.66 -5.11 -11.89
CA LYS A 37 -22.19 -6.23 -11.05
C LYS A 37 -21.00 -6.96 -11.70
N ASN A 38 -21.07 -7.21 -13.01
CA ASN A 38 -20.01 -7.90 -13.75
C ASN A 38 -18.70 -7.08 -13.76
N ASN A 39 -18.79 -5.77 -14.03
CA ASN A 39 -17.60 -4.91 -14.05
C ASN A 39 -16.97 -4.81 -12.66
N ALA A 40 -17.77 -4.63 -11.61
CA ALA A 40 -17.30 -4.61 -10.23
C ALA A 40 -16.64 -5.95 -9.83
N ALA A 41 -17.21 -7.08 -10.28
CA ALA A 41 -16.64 -8.40 -10.04
C ALA A 41 -15.30 -8.59 -10.75
N ILE A 42 -15.18 -8.20 -12.03
CA ILE A 42 -13.92 -8.27 -12.79
C ILE A 42 -12.83 -7.44 -12.10
N LEU A 43 -13.15 -6.22 -11.68
CA LEU A 43 -12.20 -5.36 -10.95
C LEU A 43 -11.79 -5.99 -9.62
N SER A 44 -12.74 -6.57 -8.89
CA SER A 44 -12.48 -7.22 -7.59
C SER A 44 -11.61 -8.47 -7.74
N VAL A 45 -11.91 -9.35 -8.70
CA VAL A 45 -11.09 -10.55 -8.99
C VAL A 45 -9.70 -10.13 -9.44
N SER A 46 -9.59 -9.13 -10.32
CA SER A 46 -8.30 -8.62 -10.80
C SER A 46 -7.46 -8.04 -9.66
N PHE A 47 -8.10 -7.32 -8.73
CA PHE A 47 -7.45 -6.80 -7.53
C PHE A 47 -6.95 -7.93 -6.62
N LEU A 48 -7.78 -8.94 -6.35
CA LEU A 48 -7.40 -10.09 -5.51
C LEU A 48 -6.23 -10.86 -6.12
N PHE A 49 -6.25 -11.06 -7.45
CA PHE A 49 -5.16 -11.70 -8.17
C PHE A 49 -3.85 -10.92 -8.03
N MET A 50 -3.88 -9.60 -8.28
CA MET A 50 -2.69 -8.75 -8.14
C MET A 50 -2.18 -8.71 -6.70
N PHE A 51 -3.09 -8.65 -5.73
CA PHE A 51 -2.73 -8.72 -4.31
C PHE A 51 -2.08 -10.05 -3.95
N ALA A 52 -2.62 -11.18 -4.45
CA ALA A 52 -2.05 -12.50 -4.22
C ALA A 52 -0.64 -12.63 -4.81
N LEU A 53 -0.42 -12.13 -6.03
CA LEU A 53 0.91 -12.09 -6.64
C LEU A 53 1.89 -11.25 -5.81
N MET A 54 1.47 -10.06 -5.38
CA MET A 54 2.26 -9.19 -4.53
C MET A 54 2.62 -9.88 -3.19
N LEU A 55 1.63 -10.52 -2.55
CA LEU A 55 1.84 -11.25 -1.30
C LEU A 55 2.81 -12.43 -1.48
N GLN A 56 2.66 -13.19 -2.56
CA GLN A 56 3.57 -14.29 -2.89
C GLN A 56 5.00 -13.80 -3.05
N LEU A 57 5.22 -12.75 -3.85
CA LEU A 57 6.55 -12.16 -4.04
C LEU A 57 7.14 -11.69 -2.71
N TYR A 58 6.36 -11.02 -1.86
CA TYR A 58 6.81 -10.60 -0.53
C TYR A 58 7.16 -11.78 0.37
N ILE A 59 6.35 -12.82 0.41
CA ILE A 59 6.64 -14.03 1.19
C ILE A 59 7.96 -14.66 0.71
N GLN A 60 8.20 -14.71 -0.61
CA GLN A 60 9.45 -15.22 -1.15
C GLN A 60 10.65 -14.37 -0.72
N ILE A 61 10.56 -13.04 -0.81
CA ILE A 61 11.60 -12.12 -0.35
C ILE A 61 11.88 -12.32 1.15
N CYS A 62 10.83 -12.38 1.96
CA CYS A 62 10.94 -12.63 3.40
C CYS A 62 11.62 -13.98 3.67
N LYS A 63 11.24 -15.05 2.96
CA LYS A 63 11.89 -16.36 3.09
C LYS A 63 13.36 -16.32 2.73
N ILE A 64 13.73 -15.64 1.63
CA ILE A 64 15.12 -15.47 1.19
C ILE A 64 15.91 -14.72 2.27
N VAL A 65 15.40 -13.58 2.75
CA VAL A 65 16.04 -12.78 3.80
C VAL A 65 16.20 -13.58 5.09
N MET A 66 15.18 -14.33 5.50
CA MET A 66 15.21 -15.16 6.71
C MET A 66 16.20 -16.34 6.59
N ARG A 67 16.30 -16.98 5.41
CA ARG A 67 17.30 -18.02 5.16
C ARG A 67 18.72 -17.48 5.21
N HIS A 68 18.98 -16.36 4.53
CA HIS A 68 20.31 -15.72 4.58
C HIS A 68 20.65 -15.23 5.99
N ALA A 69 19.67 -14.69 6.71
CA ALA A 69 19.83 -14.32 8.11
C ALA A 69 20.18 -15.51 9.00
N HIS A 70 19.50 -16.64 8.81
CA HIS A 70 19.76 -17.86 9.57
C HIS A 70 21.16 -18.43 9.26
N GLN A 71 21.57 -18.44 7.99
CA GLN A 71 22.91 -18.85 7.57
C GLN A 71 23.98 -17.94 8.16
N ILE A 72 23.78 -16.62 8.18
CA ILE A 72 24.72 -15.65 8.76
C ILE A 72 24.80 -15.81 10.29
N ALA A 73 23.67 -16.07 10.97
CA ALA A 73 23.63 -16.28 12.42
C ALA A 73 24.38 -17.54 12.87
N LEU A 74 24.41 -18.58 12.03
CA LEU A 74 25.20 -19.79 12.28
C LEU A 74 26.69 -19.60 11.99
N GLN A 75 27.07 -18.60 11.19
CA GLN A 75 28.41 -18.49 10.61
C GLN A 75 29.28 -17.36 11.19
N HIS A 76 28.71 -16.27 11.76
CA HIS A 76 29.52 -15.17 12.31
C HIS A 76 28.94 -14.50 13.57
N HIS A 77 29.69 -14.55 14.67
CA HIS A 77 29.23 -14.16 16.01
C HIS A 77 29.35 -12.65 16.37
N PHE A 78 29.94 -11.74 15.56
CA PHE A 78 30.16 -10.36 16.06
C PHE A 78 30.11 -9.16 15.09
N LEU A 79 30.13 -9.31 13.75
CA LEU A 79 30.31 -8.15 12.85
C LEU A 79 29.13 -7.78 11.92
N ALA A 80 28.11 -8.63 11.78
CA ALA A 80 27.01 -8.41 10.81
C ALA A 80 25.70 -7.86 11.43
N THR A 81 25.70 -7.54 12.72
CA THR A 81 24.47 -7.25 13.48
C THR A 81 23.73 -6.00 12.97
N SER A 82 24.46 -4.96 12.55
CA SER A 82 23.86 -3.66 12.16
C SER A 82 23.11 -3.70 10.81
N HIS A 83 23.73 -4.27 9.77
CA HIS A 83 23.10 -4.41 8.45
C HIS A 83 21.89 -5.36 8.50
N TYR A 84 22.00 -6.46 9.24
CA TYR A 84 20.92 -7.42 9.43
C TYR A 84 19.71 -6.82 10.18
N VAL A 85 19.94 -6.07 11.25
CA VAL A 85 18.87 -5.40 12.01
C VAL A 85 18.13 -4.37 11.14
N THR A 86 18.84 -3.65 10.27
CA THR A 86 18.24 -2.68 9.34
C THR A 86 17.39 -3.36 8.28
N THR A 87 17.89 -4.44 7.66
CA THR A 87 17.13 -5.24 6.68
C THR A 87 15.86 -5.85 7.31
N ARG A 88 15.96 -6.38 8.53
CA ARG A 88 14.80 -6.95 9.26
C ARG A 88 13.78 -5.87 9.65
N LYS A 89 14.22 -4.65 10.01
CA LYS A 89 13.33 -3.49 10.23
C LYS A 89 12.63 -3.05 8.93
N GLY A 90 13.33 -3.06 7.80
CA GLY A 90 12.75 -2.78 6.48
C GLY A 90 11.68 -3.80 6.08
N VAL A 91 11.99 -5.09 6.20
CA VAL A 91 11.04 -6.19 5.95
C VAL A 91 9.83 -6.13 6.89
N SER A 92 10.03 -5.82 8.17
CA SER A 92 8.95 -5.62 9.13
C SER A 92 8.03 -4.45 8.75
N THR A 93 8.59 -3.37 8.20
CA THR A 93 7.81 -2.21 7.75
C THR A 93 7.00 -2.55 6.49
N LEU A 94 7.59 -3.28 5.54
CA LEU A 94 6.88 -3.75 4.36
C LEU A 94 5.75 -4.73 4.71
N ALA A 95 5.98 -5.65 5.66
CA ALA A 95 4.95 -6.55 6.17
C ALA A 95 3.79 -5.78 6.82
N LEU A 96 4.09 -4.71 7.57
CA LEU A 96 3.07 -3.84 8.17
C LEU A 96 2.25 -3.09 7.11
N ILE A 97 2.91 -2.52 6.10
CA ILE A 97 2.24 -1.82 4.99
C ILE A 97 1.33 -2.80 4.24
N MET A 98 1.83 -4.01 3.95
CA MET A 98 1.07 -5.04 3.24
C MET A 98 -0.14 -5.52 4.06
N GLY A 99 0.05 -5.74 5.37
CA GLY A 99 -1.00 -6.17 6.28
C GLY A 99 -2.09 -5.12 6.47
N THR A 100 -1.70 -3.85 6.61
CA THR A 100 -2.66 -2.73 6.72
C THR A 100 -3.42 -2.54 5.42
N PHE A 101 -2.74 -2.57 4.27
CA PHE A 101 -3.38 -2.54 2.96
C PHE A 101 -4.44 -3.65 2.81
N ALA A 102 -4.08 -4.88 3.18
CA ALA A 102 -5.00 -6.02 3.14
C ALA A 102 -6.20 -5.82 4.06
N ALA A 103 -5.97 -5.42 5.31
CA ALA A 103 -7.03 -5.21 6.29
C ALA A 103 -8.02 -4.11 5.86
N CYS A 104 -7.54 -3.07 5.19
CA CYS A 104 -8.37 -1.97 4.72
C CYS A 104 -9.16 -2.32 3.46
N TRP A 105 -8.56 -3.05 2.50
CA TRP A 105 -9.19 -3.30 1.19
C TRP A 105 -9.97 -4.60 1.10
N MET A 106 -9.54 -5.67 1.77
CA MET A 106 -10.16 -7.00 1.64
C MET A 106 -11.65 -7.03 1.98
N PRO A 107 -12.12 -6.39 3.08
CA PRO A 107 -13.54 -6.39 3.41
C PRO A 107 -14.41 -5.81 2.29
N PHE A 108 -13.98 -4.69 1.70
CA PHE A 108 -14.69 -4.04 0.60
C PHE A 108 -14.63 -4.84 -0.70
N THR A 109 -13.48 -5.41 -1.04
CA THR A 109 -13.33 -6.24 -2.24
C THR A 109 -14.20 -7.49 -2.19
N LEU A 110 -14.23 -8.18 -1.05
CA LEU A 110 -15.08 -9.36 -0.87
C LEU A 110 -16.56 -8.99 -0.86
N TYR A 111 -16.91 -7.88 -0.19
CA TYR A 111 -18.28 -7.35 -0.20
C TYR A 111 -18.75 -7.01 -1.62
N SER A 112 -17.90 -6.37 -2.43
CA SER A 112 -18.21 -5.99 -3.83
C SER A 112 -18.42 -7.18 -4.76
N LEU A 113 -17.92 -8.38 -4.41
CA LEU A 113 -18.16 -9.61 -5.16
C LEU A 113 -19.52 -10.24 -4.88
N ILE A 114 -20.02 -10.09 -3.65
CA ILE A 114 -21.19 -10.80 -3.15
C ILE A 114 -22.43 -9.90 -3.15
N ALA A 115 -22.26 -8.64 -2.78
CA ALA A 115 -23.34 -7.70 -2.60
C ALA A 115 -23.75 -7.06 -3.93
N ASP A 116 -25.02 -6.70 -4.00
CA ASP A 116 -25.60 -5.99 -5.13
C ASP A 116 -26.34 -4.72 -4.71
N TYR A 117 -26.99 -4.04 -5.67
CA TYR A 117 -27.69 -2.79 -5.43
C TYR A 117 -28.80 -2.86 -4.37
N THR A 118 -29.26 -4.06 -3.99
CA THR A 118 -30.32 -4.24 -2.98
C THR A 118 -29.78 -4.19 -1.55
N TYR A 119 -28.46 -4.33 -1.37
CA TYR A 119 -27.86 -4.31 -0.05
C TYR A 119 -27.87 -2.91 0.55
N PRO A 120 -28.10 -2.79 1.88
CA PRO A 120 -28.07 -1.50 2.56
C PRO A 120 -26.73 -0.78 2.36
N SER A 121 -26.80 0.51 2.01
CA SER A 121 -25.63 1.36 1.78
C SER A 121 -24.71 1.46 3.00
N ILE A 122 -25.24 1.26 4.21
CA ILE A 122 -24.46 1.25 5.45
C ILE A 122 -23.32 0.23 5.41
N TYR A 123 -23.52 -0.96 4.83
CA TYR A 123 -22.47 -1.97 4.71
C TYR A 123 -21.41 -1.58 3.67
N THR A 124 -21.84 -0.91 2.60
CA THR A 124 -20.92 -0.33 1.62
C THR A 124 -20.03 0.71 2.28
N TYR A 125 -20.60 1.65 3.03
CA TYR A 125 -19.82 2.66 3.75
C TYR A 125 -18.92 2.05 4.83
N ALA A 126 -19.42 1.09 5.60
CA ALA A 126 -18.64 0.43 6.66
C ALA A 126 -17.40 -0.29 6.12
N THR A 127 -17.49 -0.86 4.92
CA THR A 127 -16.36 -1.57 4.28
C THR A 127 -15.48 -0.64 3.44
N LEU A 128 -16.05 0.36 2.77
CA LEU A 128 -15.33 1.31 1.93
C LEU A 128 -14.53 2.34 2.76
N LEU A 129 -15.04 2.74 3.92
CA LEU A 129 -14.41 3.77 4.75
C LEU A 129 -12.97 3.36 5.15
N PRO A 130 -12.70 2.17 5.71
CA PRO A 130 -11.33 1.71 5.94
C PRO A 130 -10.44 1.74 4.68
N ALA A 131 -10.97 1.34 3.52
CA ALA A 131 -10.23 1.38 2.26
C ALA A 131 -9.84 2.81 1.85
N THR A 132 -10.71 3.80 2.08
CA THR A 132 -10.39 5.22 1.81
C THR A 132 -9.32 5.77 2.77
N TYR A 133 -9.37 5.40 4.05
CA TYR A 133 -8.38 5.83 5.05
C TYR A 133 -6.99 5.23 4.85
N ASN A 134 -6.86 4.12 4.12
CA ASN A 134 -5.58 3.49 3.79
C ASN A 134 -4.54 4.47 3.21
N SER A 135 -4.98 5.47 2.44
CA SER A 135 -4.09 6.50 1.89
C SER A 135 -3.39 7.34 2.96
N ILE A 136 -4.02 7.56 4.11
CA ILE A 136 -3.45 8.32 5.26
C ILE A 136 -2.57 7.41 6.12
N ILE A 137 -2.94 6.13 6.24
CA ILE A 137 -2.17 5.14 7.01
C ILE A 137 -0.73 5.02 6.49
N ASN A 138 -0.53 5.11 5.17
CA ASN A 138 0.80 5.02 4.56
C ASN A 138 1.78 6.10 5.08
N PRO A 139 1.53 7.43 4.92
CA PRO A 139 2.35 8.48 5.52
C PRO A 139 2.57 8.31 7.03
N VAL A 140 1.54 7.90 7.77
CA VAL A 140 1.61 7.65 9.21
C VAL A 140 2.63 6.55 9.53
N ILE A 141 2.57 5.41 8.83
CA ILE A 141 3.54 4.33 9.00
C ILE A 141 4.96 4.83 8.72
N TYR A 142 5.17 5.58 7.63
CA TYR A 142 6.50 6.11 7.29
C TYR A 142 7.00 7.11 8.32
N ALA A 143 6.14 8.02 8.79
CA ALA A 143 6.46 8.99 9.83
C ALA A 143 6.88 8.30 11.14
N PHE A 144 6.26 7.19 11.53
CA PHE A 144 6.63 6.47 12.75
C PHE A 144 7.81 5.49 12.59
N ARG A 145 8.15 5.09 11.37
CA ARG A 145 9.18 4.06 11.12
C ARG A 145 10.50 4.62 10.59
N ASN A 146 10.49 5.78 9.93
CA ASN A 146 11.69 6.37 9.36
C ASN A 146 12.20 7.52 10.25
N GLN A 147 13.35 7.31 10.90
CA GLN A 147 13.96 8.28 11.81
C GLN A 147 14.34 9.60 11.11
N GLU A 148 14.69 9.57 9.83
CA GLU A 148 15.01 10.79 9.08
C GLU A 148 13.75 11.62 8.80
N ILE A 149 12.62 10.95 8.52
CA ILE A 149 11.31 11.62 8.39
C ILE A 149 10.88 12.21 9.74
N GLN A 150 11.09 11.50 10.85
CA GLN A 150 10.79 12.02 12.20
C GLN A 150 11.59 13.28 12.52
N LYS A 151 12.89 13.27 12.22
CA LYS A 151 13.75 14.43 12.41
C LYS A 151 13.30 15.59 11.55
N ALA A 152 13.00 15.36 10.27
CA ALA A 152 12.49 16.39 9.37
C ALA A 152 11.13 16.97 9.84
N LEU A 153 10.20 16.11 10.26
CA LEU A 153 8.90 16.54 10.80
C LEU A 153 9.05 17.33 12.10
N CYS A 154 9.95 16.91 13.00
CA CYS A 154 10.25 17.65 14.22
C CYS A 154 10.89 19.02 13.91
N LEU A 155 11.78 19.08 12.92
CA LEU A 155 12.43 20.31 12.48
C LEU A 155 11.42 21.31 11.90
N ILE A 156 10.46 20.81 11.12
CA ILE A 156 9.38 21.61 10.54
C ILE A 156 8.36 22.05 11.61
N CYS A 157 7.96 21.16 12.52
CA CYS A 157 6.97 21.46 13.56
C CYS A 157 7.52 22.31 14.72
N CYS A 158 8.77 22.11 15.12
CA CYS A 158 9.39 22.78 16.27
C CYS A 158 10.31 23.95 15.87
N GLY A 159 10.61 24.12 14.58
CA GLY A 159 11.48 25.21 14.07
C GLY A 159 12.95 25.12 14.48
N CYS A 160 13.35 24.08 15.22
CA CYS A 160 14.72 23.91 15.70
C CYS A 160 15.61 23.32 14.60
N ILE A 161 16.41 24.14 13.92
CA ILE A 161 17.46 23.68 12.99
C ILE A 161 18.69 23.23 13.81
N PRO A 162 19.04 21.93 13.86
CA PRO A 162 20.31 21.50 14.43
C PRO A 162 21.46 21.97 13.51
N PRO A 163 22.55 22.52 14.04
CA PRO A 163 23.66 23.03 13.25
C PRO A 163 24.37 21.97 12.37
N SER A 164 24.12 20.68 12.61
CA SER A 164 24.74 19.56 11.87
C SER A 164 24.12 19.25 10.50
N LEU A 165 22.89 19.69 10.21
CA LEU A 165 22.26 19.51 8.88
C LEU A 165 22.83 20.46 7.82
N SER A 166 23.43 21.58 8.23
CA SER A 166 24.13 22.53 7.36
C SER A 166 25.41 21.91 6.73
N GLN A 167 26.05 20.95 7.40
CA GLN A 167 27.30 20.36 6.91
C GLN A 167 27.10 19.24 5.89
N ARG A 168 25.96 18.53 5.89
CA ARG A 168 25.75 17.38 4.98
C ARG A 168 25.27 17.78 3.58
N ALA A 169 24.88 19.04 3.39
CA ALA A 169 24.53 19.59 2.08
C ALA A 169 25.76 20.07 1.27
N ARG A 170 26.97 20.11 1.86
CA ARG A 170 28.20 20.38 1.10
C ARG A 170 28.68 19.10 0.42
N SER A 171 28.86 19.20 -0.90
CA SER A 171 29.15 18.11 -1.84
C SER A 171 30.39 17.27 -1.47
N PRO A 172 30.47 16.00 -1.89
CA PRO A 172 31.64 15.14 -1.74
C PRO A 172 32.76 15.46 -2.77
N SER A 173 32.94 16.72 -3.14
CA SER A 173 33.88 17.13 -4.21
C SER A 173 35.20 17.75 -3.70
N ASP A 174 35.38 17.92 -2.40
CA ASP A 174 36.58 18.53 -1.83
C ASP A 174 37.28 17.57 -0.85
N VAL A 175 37.92 16.53 -1.39
CA VAL A 175 39.17 15.92 -0.87
C VAL A 175 39.99 15.42 -2.04
#